data_AF-A0A932U6B7-F1
#
_entry.id   AF-A0A932U6B7-F1
#
_cell.length_a   1.000
_cell.length_b   1.000
_cell.length_c   1.000
_cell.angle_alpha   90.00
_cell.angle_beta   90.00
_cell.angle_gamma   90.00
#
_symmetry.space_group_name_H-M   'P 1'
#
loop_
_entity.id
_entity.type
_entity.pdbx_description
1 polymer ?
#
loop_
_entity_poly.entity_id
_entity_poly.type
_entity_poly.pdbx_seq_one_letter_code
_entity_poly.pdbx_strand_id
1 'polypeptide(L)' 'MSQTFQQVVALVKVGDLLVSDHGYDELAVDGILATEVIVSISQGVVVEDYPYYHRGPCVLVLQFENSGRPIHVVWGIP' A
#
# COMPACT_ATOMS: atom_id res chain seq x y z
N MET A 1 12.61 8.69 -7.76
CA MET A 1 12.13 7.29 -7.62
C MET A 1 12.16 6.98 -6.13
N SER A 2 11.01 6.68 -5.52
CA SER A 2 10.90 6.48 -4.06
C SER A 2 11.59 5.18 -3.64
N GLN A 3 12.57 5.25 -2.74
CA GLN A 3 13.22 4.05 -2.18
C GLN A 3 12.26 3.30 -1.27
N THR A 4 11.45 4.03 -0.47
CA THR A 4 10.39 3.47 0.37
C THR A 4 9.45 2.59 -0.45
N PHE A 5 8.97 3.10 -1.59
CA PHE A 5 8.08 2.35 -2.48
C PHE A 5 8.75 1.10 -3.07
N GLN A 6 10.02 1.20 -3.48
CA GLN A 6 10.76 0.05 -3.98
C GLN A 6 10.87 -1.05 -2.92
N GLN A 7 11.12 -0.68 -1.66
CA GLN A 7 11.17 -1.61 -0.54
C GLN A 7 9.80 -2.24 -0.27
N VAL A 8 8.72 -1.45 -0.25
CA VAL A 8 7.35 -1.96 -0.13
C VAL A 8 7.05 -2.99 -1.22
N VAL A 9 7.32 -2.68 -2.48
CA VAL A 9 7.10 -3.63 -3.60
C VAL A 9 7.91 -4.91 -3.42
N ALA A 10 9.15 -4.82 -2.91
CA ALA A 10 9.99 -5.99 -2.66
C ALA A 10 9.44 -6.87 -1.53
N LEU A 11 9.01 -6.26 -0.41
CA LEU A 11 8.43 -6.96 0.74
C LEU A 11 7.11 -7.67 0.36
N VAL A 12 6.23 -6.96 -0.35
CA VAL A 12 4.97 -7.54 -0.83
C VAL A 12 5.22 -8.74 -1.75
N LYS A 13 6.23 -8.68 -2.63
CA LYS A 13 6.60 -9.80 -3.53
C LYS A 13 7.05 -11.05 -2.78
N VAL A 14 7.64 -10.91 -1.61
CA VAL A 14 8.05 -12.06 -0.77
C VAL A 14 7.00 -12.45 0.26
N GLY A 15 5.84 -11.78 0.26
CA GLY A 15 4.75 -12.04 1.20
C GLY A 15 5.00 -11.51 2.62
N ASP A 16 6.00 -10.66 2.80
CA ASP A 16 6.31 -10.03 4.10
C ASP A 16 5.43 -8.79 4.27
N LEU A 17 4.17 -9.05 4.61
CA LEU A 17 3.13 -8.04 4.75
C LEU A 17 2.29 -8.29 6.00
N LEU A 18 1.89 -7.20 6.64
CA LEU A 18 0.94 -7.19 7.73
C LEU A 18 -0.13 -6.16 7.41
N VAL A 19 -1.38 -6.50 7.68
CA VAL A 19 -2.51 -5.57 7.62
C VAL A 19 -2.98 -5.38 9.06
N SER A 20 -3.02 -4.14 9.53
CA SER A 20 -3.58 -3.85 10.86
C SER A 20 -5.08 -4.15 10.88
N ASP A 21 -5.61 -4.53 12.05
CA ASP A 21 -7.06 -4.79 12.21
C ASP A 21 -7.90 -3.61 11.70
N HIS A 22 -7.53 -2.39 12.08
CA HIS A 22 -8.21 -1.17 11.62
C HIS A 22 -8.17 -1.01 10.10
N GLY A 23 -7.00 -1.21 9.48
CA GLY A 23 -6.87 -1.14 8.02
C GLY A 23 -7.66 -2.23 7.30
N TYR A 24 -7.81 -3.40 7.90
CA TYR A 24 -8.62 -4.47 7.34
C TYR A 24 -10.13 -4.13 7.42
N ASP A 25 -10.57 -3.56 8.54
CA ASP A 25 -11.96 -3.10 8.71
C ASP A 25 -12.31 -1.98 7.74
N GLU A 26 -11.42 -1.00 7.53
CA GLU A 26 -11.62 0.09 6.55
C GLU A 26 -11.74 -0.44 5.12
N LEU A 27 -10.86 -1.36 4.71
CA LEU A 27 -10.96 -2.02 3.41
C LEU A 27 -12.31 -2.73 3.25
N ALA A 28 -12.78 -3.42 4.28
CA ALA A 28 -14.07 -4.11 4.25
C ALA A 28 -15.25 -3.13 4.13
N VAL A 29 -15.21 -2.00 4.85
CA VAL A 29 -16.24 -0.95 4.78
C VAL A 29 -16.33 -0.35 3.37
N ASP A 30 -15.19 -0.15 2.70
CA ASP A 30 -15.12 0.41 1.35
C ASP A 30 -15.34 -0.63 0.23
N GLY A 31 -15.56 -1.89 0.60
CA GLY A 31 -15.72 -3.01 -0.31
C GLY A 31 -14.46 -3.30 -1.14
N ILE A 32 -13.28 -3.00 -0.59
CA ILE A 32 -11.97 -3.20 -1.22
C ILE A 32 -11.40 -4.52 -0.71
N LEU A 33 -11.01 -5.41 -1.63
CA LEU A 33 -10.33 -6.64 -1.25
C LEU A 33 -8.85 -6.35 -0.97
N ALA A 34 -8.33 -6.77 0.19
CA ALA A 34 -6.91 -6.65 0.52
C ALA A 34 -6.00 -7.30 -0.53
N THR A 35 -6.44 -8.39 -1.15
CA THR A 35 -5.72 -9.04 -2.25
C THR A 35 -5.60 -8.15 -3.49
N GLU A 36 -6.59 -7.32 -3.80
CA GLU A 36 -6.52 -6.39 -4.93
C GLU A 36 -5.53 -5.25 -4.65
N VAL A 37 -5.48 -4.77 -3.41
CA VAL A 37 -4.46 -3.83 -2.94
C VAL A 37 -3.06 -4.43 -3.07
N ILE A 38 -2.88 -5.69 -2.66
CA ILE A 38 -1.59 -6.38 -2.71
C ILE A 38 -1.13 -6.60 -4.16
N VAL A 39 -2.01 -7.07 -5.05
CA VAL A 39 -1.64 -7.37 -6.45
C VAL A 39 -1.37 -6.11 -7.26
N SER A 40 -2.10 -5.02 -7.00
CA SER A 40 -1.97 -3.78 -7.76
C SER A 40 -0.75 -2.93 -7.40
N ILE A 41 -0.03 -3.25 -6.31
CA ILE A 41 1.10 -2.43 -5.83
C ILE A 41 2.19 -2.21 -6.88
N SER A 42 2.41 -3.21 -7.75
CA SER A 42 3.44 -3.15 -8.79
C SER A 42 3.17 -2.09 -9.87
N GLN A 43 1.91 -1.68 -10.02
CA GLN A 43 1.48 -0.64 -10.96
C GLN A 43 1.15 0.69 -10.25
N GLY A 44 1.39 0.75 -8.94
CA GLY A 44 1.07 1.91 -8.12
C GLY A 44 1.90 3.15 -8.50
N VAL A 45 1.28 4.31 -8.36
CA VAL A 45 1.92 5.62 -8.55
C VAL A 45 2.10 6.26 -7.19
N VAL A 46 3.34 6.57 -6.83
CA VAL A 46 3.65 7.30 -5.58
C VAL A 46 3.06 8.69 -5.65
N VAL A 47 2.19 9.01 -4.68
CA VAL A 47 1.59 10.34 -4.50
C VAL A 47 2.46 11.15 -3.54
N GLU A 48 2.81 10.55 -2.40
CA GLU A 48 3.64 11.18 -1.36
C GLU A 48 4.60 10.13 -0.76
N ASP A 49 5.82 10.54 -0.43
CA ASP A 49 6.85 9.68 0.14
C ASP A 49 7.39 10.29 1.44
N TYR A 50 7.37 9.51 2.51
CA TYR A 50 7.71 9.92 3.86
C TYR A 50 8.81 9.02 4.47
N PRO A 51 10.04 9.06 3.94
CA PRO A 51 11.12 8.17 4.37
C PRO A 51 11.59 8.40 5.81
N TYR A 52 11.26 9.56 6.41
CA TYR A 52 11.73 9.97 7.74
C TYR A 52 10.58 10.24 8.72
N TYR A 53 9.40 9.67 8.48
CA TYR A 53 8.27 9.86 9.38
C TYR A 53 8.54 9.22 10.75
N HIS A 54 8.12 9.89 11.82
CA HIS A 54 8.49 9.52 13.20
C HIS A 54 8.02 8.13 13.66
N ARG A 55 7.11 7.49 12.89
CA ARG A 55 6.54 6.16 13.16
C ARG A 55 7.08 5.08 12.21
N GLY A 56 8.13 5.38 11.44
CA GLY A 56 8.70 4.51 10.41
C GLY A 56 8.44 5.06 9.00
N PRO A 57 9.25 4.66 8.00
CA PRO A 57 9.06 5.06 6.61
C PRO A 57 7.69 4.66 6.08
N CYS A 58 7.01 5.57 5.38
CA CYS A 58 5.76 5.25 4.72
C CYS A 58 5.60 5.98 3.38
N VAL A 59 4.68 5.48 2.55
CA VAL A 59 4.41 6.01 1.21
C VAL A 59 2.90 5.94 0.93
N LEU A 60 2.35 7.05 0.42
CA LEU A 60 0.99 7.09 -0.10
C LEU A 60 1.03 6.75 -1.59
N VAL A 61 0.29 5.71 -1.98
CA VAL A 61 0.29 5.18 -3.34
C VAL A 61 -1.12 5.22 -3.92
N LEU A 62 -1.25 5.76 -5.13
CA LEU A 62 -2.43 5.60 -5.96
C LEU A 62 -2.35 4.25 -6.68
N GLN A 63 -3.34 3.41 -6.46
CA GLN A 63 -3.49 2.10 -7.08
C GLN A 63 -4.88 2.01 -7.74
N PHE A 64 -5.11 0.92 -8.47
CA PHE A 64 -6.39 0.66 -9.12
C PHE A 64 -6.83 -0.76 -8.82
N GLU A 65 -8.11 -0.92 -8.52
CA GLU A 65 -8.74 -2.24 -8.50
C GLU A 65 -8.84 -2.82 -9.91
N ASN A 66 -9.18 -4.12 -10.00
CA ASN A 66 -9.41 -4.78 -11.29
C ASN A 66 -10.53 -4.12 -12.10
N SER A 67 -11.48 -3.47 -11.44
CA SER A 67 -12.57 -2.71 -12.05
C SER A 67 -12.12 -1.36 -12.64
N GLY A 68 -10.87 -0.94 -12.40
CA GLY A 68 -10.36 0.38 -12.76
C GLY A 68 -10.71 1.48 -11.75
N ARG A 69 -11.37 1.14 -10.63
CA ARG A 69 -11.63 2.09 -9.53
C ARG A 69 -10.30 2.53 -8.90
N PRO A 70 -10.01 3.85 -8.82
CA PRO A 70 -8.81 4.32 -8.13
C PRO A 70 -8.97 4.15 -6.62
N ILE A 71 -7.92 3.67 -5.96
CA ILE A 71 -7.81 3.56 -4.52
C ILE A 71 -6.48 4.19 -4.09
N HIS A 72 -6.46 4.87 -2.94
CA HIS A 72 -5.22 5.34 -2.35
C HIS A 72 -4.91 4.50 -1.12
N VAL A 73 -3.67 4.05 -0.99
CA VAL A 73 -3.26 3.17 0.10
C VAL A 73 -1.96 3.70 0.70
N VAL A 74 -1.92 3.78 2.03
CA VAL A 74 -0.69 4.08 2.76
C VAL A 74 0.01 2.77 3.09
N TRP A 75 1.24 2.63 2.63
CA TRP A 75 2.12 1.51 2.97
C TRP A 75 3.19 1.98 3.95
N GLY A 76 3.39 1.22 5.03
CA GLY A 76 4.41 1.51 6.04
C GLY A 76 5.42 0.36 6.16
N ILE A 77 6.63 0.70 6.60
CA ILE A 77 7.67 -0.26 6.99
C ILE A 77 7.98 0.03 8.47
N PRO A 78 7.89 -0.97 9.38
CA PRO A 78 8.18 -0.78 10.80
C PRO A 78 9.64 -0.43 11.10
#